data_AF-E3RTS7-F1
#
_entry.id   AF-E3RTS7-F1
#
_cell.length_a   1.000
_cell.length_b   1.000
_cell.length_c   1.000
_cell.angle_alpha   90.00
_cell.angle_beta   90.00
_cell.angle_gamma   90.00
#
_symmetry.space_group_name_H-M   'P 1'
#
loop_
_entity.id
_entity.type
_entity.pdbx_description
1 polymer ?
#
loop_
_entity_poly.entity_id
_entity_poly.type
_entity_poly.pdbx_seq_one_letter_code
_entity_poly.pdbx_strand_id
1 'polypeptide(L)'
;MTLGFGIVCNTAAVMVRLAAPHKGHPLKLSQELSVSAKCLGDVVVHGHSTATNLRDTLERTTMKEFKTSALSLLALGYQASAQLASLCPTTGVCYRLNIPQSTASSGTGDIFFQITAPSSYEWVALGQGQGMSQANMFLVYTAANGNNVTLSPRTATGYAPPQLNSDTKVELLDGSGVSNGIMTANVKCSNCNSWNGGTMDFTGGSGNWIYAYHSSNGPKNSDDTSAQIGIHSGQATFTWDFANAKGGSSVNPLVNVAATTPANGNSGVTGVTTTDQGSRRKKLIAHGVLASLAFVILFPSGAIAIRLASFPGILWLHAGFQVFAYVVYIIGFGLGISMACESSLISHHHAIIGIILFVSIFFMPALGWIHHVMFKKVGSRTIWSHAHIWLGRSTIALGIINGGLGLRLANGRGNSSKGGRIAYGVVAGLMSAAWIGAMVLGEMRRKKGAAAAETRSKAMEERRESDRSDEHISN
;
A
#
# COMPACT_ATOMS: atom_id res chain seq x y z
N MET A 1 -15.64 22.99 4.02
CA MET A 1 -15.36 21.56 4.31
C MET A 1 -13.87 21.26 4.54
N THR A 2 -12.94 22.09 4.07
CA THR A 2 -11.48 21.97 4.25
C THR A 2 -10.96 22.30 5.66
N LEU A 3 -11.56 23.27 6.38
CA LEU A 3 -11.16 23.58 7.76
C LEU A 3 -11.49 22.48 8.79
N GLY A 4 -12.54 21.69 8.56
CA GLY A 4 -12.95 20.63 9.50
C GLY A 4 -12.00 19.42 9.50
N PHE A 5 -11.41 19.08 8.35
CA PHE A 5 -10.51 17.92 8.21
C PHE A 5 -9.16 18.12 8.91
N GLY A 6 -8.59 19.33 8.82
CA GLY A 6 -7.34 19.67 9.51
C GLY A 6 -7.47 19.59 11.03
N ILE A 7 -8.61 20.03 11.58
CA ILE A 7 -8.89 19.98 13.02
C ILE A 7 -9.04 18.53 13.50
N VAL A 8 -9.73 17.66 12.76
CA VAL A 8 -9.92 16.24 13.15
C VAL A 8 -8.58 15.49 13.18
N CYS A 9 -7.70 15.72 12.21
CA CYS A 9 -6.37 15.08 12.15
C CYS A 9 -5.45 15.56 13.28
N ASN A 10 -5.45 16.87 13.57
CA ASN A 10 -4.67 17.44 14.67
C ASN A 10 -5.22 17.01 16.05
N THR A 11 -6.54 16.90 16.20
CA THR A 11 -7.18 16.48 17.45
C THR A 11 -6.92 15.00 17.76
N ALA A 12 -6.90 14.14 16.73
CA ALA A 12 -6.51 12.73 16.89
C ALA A 12 -5.02 12.59 17.28
N ALA A 13 -4.13 13.39 16.69
CA ALA A 13 -2.72 13.42 17.06
C ALA A 13 -2.49 13.92 18.51
N VAL A 14 -3.28 14.90 18.96
CA VAL A 14 -3.25 15.44 20.33
C VAL A 14 -3.81 14.44 21.35
N MET A 15 -4.94 13.77 21.04
CA MET A 15 -5.53 12.74 21.91
C MET A 15 -4.60 11.53 22.12
N VAL A 16 -3.87 11.11 21.09
CA VAL A 16 -2.88 10.02 21.19
C VAL A 16 -1.65 10.43 22.01
N ARG A 17 -1.23 11.71 21.94
CA ARG A 17 -0.16 12.25 22.80
C ARG A 17 -0.57 12.34 24.27
N LEU A 18 -1.84 12.61 24.56
CA LEU A 18 -2.36 12.70 25.93
C LEU A 18 -2.58 11.33 26.61
N ALA A 19 -2.67 10.25 25.83
CA ALA A 19 -2.88 8.89 26.35
C ALA A 19 -1.60 8.13 26.71
N ALA A 20 -0.41 8.70 26.50
CA ALA A 20 0.88 8.06 26.77
C ALA A 20 1.62 8.76 27.92
N PRO A 21 1.48 8.33 29.19
CA PRO A 21 2.31 8.83 30.25
C PRO A 21 3.75 8.32 30.04
N HIS A 22 4.65 9.29 29.94
CA HIS A 22 6.11 9.19 29.80
C HIS A 22 6.73 8.05 30.63
N LYS A 23 7.40 7.09 29.97
CA LYS A 23 8.74 6.56 30.35
C LYS A 23 9.43 5.90 29.13
N GLY A 24 10.44 6.57 28.57
CA GLY A 24 11.73 5.92 28.24
C GLY A 24 11.98 5.21 26.89
N HIS A 25 11.09 5.25 25.88
CA HIS A 25 11.44 4.75 24.54
C HIS A 25 10.93 5.69 23.43
N PRO A 26 11.74 6.04 22.41
CA PRO A 26 11.26 6.84 21.29
C PRO A 26 10.23 6.03 20.50
N LEU A 27 8.97 6.47 20.57
CA LEU A 27 7.80 5.82 20.00
C LEU A 27 7.84 5.82 18.47
N LYS A 28 8.16 4.67 17.85
CA LYS A 28 7.91 4.40 16.41
C LYS A 28 6.47 4.74 15.99
N LEU A 29 5.51 4.66 16.92
CA LEU A 29 4.10 4.95 16.68
C LEU A 29 3.80 6.43 16.41
N SER A 30 4.49 7.36 17.08
CA SER A 30 4.27 8.81 16.88
C SER A 30 4.84 9.29 15.54
N GLN A 31 5.92 8.66 15.08
CA GLN A 31 6.56 8.94 13.80
C GLN A 31 5.69 8.46 12.62
N GLU A 32 5.07 7.27 12.73
CA GLU A 32 4.14 6.72 11.74
C GLU A 32 2.84 7.54 11.62
N LEU A 33 2.33 8.07 12.75
CA LEU A 33 1.17 8.97 12.77
C LEU A 33 1.49 10.33 12.14
N SER A 34 2.72 10.85 12.33
CA SER A 34 3.18 12.10 11.72
C SER A 34 3.32 11.99 10.19
N VAL A 35 3.87 10.87 9.69
CA VAL A 35 3.95 10.59 8.24
C VAL A 35 2.55 10.45 7.63
N SER A 36 1.62 9.81 8.33
CA SER A 36 0.22 9.68 7.91
C SER A 36 -0.47 11.05 7.79
N ALA A 37 -0.23 11.96 8.74
CA ALA A 37 -0.77 13.32 8.71
C ALA A 37 -0.22 14.16 7.55
N LYS A 38 1.07 14.03 7.22
CA LYS A 38 1.70 14.73 6.09
C LYS A 38 1.11 14.28 4.75
N CYS A 39 0.95 12.98 4.55
CA CYS A 39 0.35 12.41 3.34
C CYS A 39 -1.13 12.80 3.16
N LEU A 40 -1.91 12.86 4.25
CA LEU A 40 -3.28 13.39 4.22
C LEU A 40 -3.32 14.89 3.88
N GLY A 41 -2.31 15.66 4.31
CA GLY A 41 -2.14 17.06 3.93
C GLY A 41 -1.82 17.25 2.45
N ASP A 42 -0.92 16.43 1.89
CA ASP A 42 -0.50 16.53 0.48
C ASP A 42 -1.66 16.20 -0.50
N VAL A 43 -2.60 15.33 -0.11
CA VAL A 43 -3.82 15.02 -0.88
C VAL A 43 -4.81 16.20 -0.91
N VAL A 44 -4.79 17.07 0.11
CA VAL A 44 -5.65 18.27 0.17
C VAL A 44 -5.02 19.46 -0.57
N VAL A 45 -3.69 19.46 -0.75
CA VAL A 45 -2.93 20.59 -1.32
C VAL A 45 -2.68 20.45 -2.83
N HIS A 46 -2.75 19.25 -3.42
CA HIS A 46 -2.62 19.07 -4.88
C HIS A 46 -3.88 19.40 -5.67
N GLY A 47 -4.36 20.65 -5.51
CA GLY A 47 -5.35 21.31 -6.35
C GLY A 47 -4.94 22.72 -6.78
N HIS A 48 -3.72 23.18 -6.48
CA HIS A 48 -3.23 24.48 -6.95
C HIS A 48 -1.69 24.57 -7.03
N SER A 49 -1.26 25.23 -8.10
CA SER A 49 0.00 25.94 -8.31
C SER A 49 1.23 25.19 -8.84
N THR A 50 1.44 25.44 -10.14
CA THR A 50 2.70 25.75 -10.80
C THR A 50 3.56 26.82 -10.09
N ALA A 51 4.86 26.74 -10.37
CA ALA A 51 5.84 27.83 -10.57
C ALA A 51 7.04 27.97 -9.58
N THR A 52 8.23 27.94 -10.21
CA THR A 52 9.44 28.79 -10.01
C THR A 52 10.32 28.67 -8.76
N ASN A 53 11.59 28.27 -8.95
CA ASN A 53 12.81 29.12 -9.12
C ASN A 53 14.05 28.19 -9.08
N LEU A 54 15.02 28.23 -10.01
CA LEU A 54 16.01 29.26 -10.43
C LEU A 54 17.17 29.48 -9.43
N ARG A 55 18.40 29.47 -9.97
CA ARG A 55 19.78 29.65 -9.41
C ARG A 55 20.50 28.32 -9.13
N ASP A 56 21.72 28.02 -9.61
CA ASP A 56 22.89 28.87 -9.83
C ASP A 56 23.77 28.47 -11.04
N THR A 57 24.41 29.49 -11.61
CA THR A 57 25.55 29.44 -12.55
C THR A 57 26.77 30.04 -11.83
N LEU A 58 27.98 29.60 -12.20
CA LEU A 58 29.36 30.03 -11.82
C LEU A 58 30.06 28.89 -11.03
N GLU A 59 31.25 28.40 -11.38
CA GLU A 59 32.43 29.02 -12.00
C GLU A 59 33.18 28.04 -12.93
N ARG A 60 33.94 28.61 -13.87
CA ARG A 60 34.80 27.91 -14.84
C ARG A 60 36.11 28.68 -14.98
N THR A 61 37.20 28.13 -14.47
CA THR A 61 38.60 28.55 -14.71
C THR A 61 39.43 27.40 -14.09
N THR A 62 40.43 26.73 -14.66
CA THR A 62 41.35 26.92 -15.80
C THR A 62 42.40 25.82 -15.62
N MET A 63 42.81 25.06 -16.64
CA MET A 63 44.20 24.55 -16.82
C MET A 63 44.32 24.16 -18.30
N LYS A 64 44.88 25.07 -19.13
CA LYS A 64 46.27 25.10 -19.60
C LYS A 64 46.66 23.89 -20.46
N GLU A 65 46.90 24.21 -21.72
CA GLU A 65 47.45 23.35 -22.76
C GLU A 65 48.78 22.72 -22.35
N PHE A 66 48.96 21.45 -22.72
CA PHE A 66 50.27 20.90 -23.06
C PHE A 66 50.13 20.17 -24.39
N LYS A 67 50.72 20.75 -25.44
CA LYS A 67 50.99 20.05 -26.69
C LYS A 67 52.29 19.27 -26.51
N THR A 68 52.22 17.96 -26.58
CA THR A 68 53.35 17.12 -26.99
C THR A 68 52.84 16.04 -27.93
N SER A 69 53.32 16.11 -29.17
CA SER A 69 53.23 15.02 -30.14
C SER A 69 54.27 13.97 -29.81
N ALA A 70 53.85 12.71 -29.72
CA ALA A 70 54.73 11.57 -29.93
C ALA A 70 53.88 10.40 -30.47
N LEU A 71 53.99 10.16 -31.78
CA LEU A 71 53.64 8.87 -32.35
C LEU A 71 54.58 7.81 -31.76
N SER A 72 54.02 6.78 -31.16
CA SER A 72 54.70 5.50 -30.97
C SER A 72 53.64 4.40 -31.07
N LEU A 73 53.66 3.68 -32.18
CA LEU A 73 52.95 2.41 -32.33
C LEU A 73 53.55 1.40 -31.34
N LEU A 74 52.88 1.18 -30.22
CA LEU A 74 52.87 -0.12 -29.54
C LEU A 74 51.42 -0.59 -29.49
N ALA A 75 51.03 -1.45 -30.42
CA ALA A 75 49.85 -2.29 -30.27
C ALA A 75 50.14 -3.38 -29.23
N LEU A 76 50.28 -2.99 -27.97
CA LEU A 76 50.02 -3.88 -26.85
C LEU A 76 48.50 -3.99 -26.76
N GLY A 77 47.94 -5.10 -27.23
CA GLY A 77 46.55 -5.45 -26.98
C GLY A 77 46.34 -5.56 -25.48
N TYR A 78 46.00 -4.45 -24.82
CA TYR A 78 45.42 -4.47 -23.49
C TYR A 78 44.05 -5.15 -23.63
N GLN A 79 44.02 -6.47 -23.43
CA GLN A 79 42.80 -7.12 -23.01
C GLN A 79 42.55 -6.69 -21.56
N ALA A 80 42.06 -5.46 -21.40
CA ALA A 80 41.45 -5.05 -20.14
C ALA A 80 40.26 -6.00 -19.94
N SER A 81 40.37 -6.93 -18.99
CA SER A 81 39.26 -7.77 -18.59
C SER A 81 38.07 -6.89 -18.25
N ALA A 82 36.88 -7.23 -18.75
CA ALA A 82 35.67 -6.47 -18.46
C ALA A 82 35.42 -6.46 -16.95
N GLN A 83 35.26 -5.26 -16.37
CA GLN A 83 34.97 -5.12 -14.95
C GLN A 83 33.47 -5.33 -14.70
N LEU A 84 33.12 -6.15 -13.71
CA LEU A 84 31.73 -6.53 -13.43
C LEU A 84 31.36 -6.18 -12.00
N ALA A 85 30.54 -5.14 -11.84
CA ALA A 85 29.88 -4.86 -10.57
C ALA A 85 28.79 -5.91 -10.33
N SER A 86 28.50 -6.23 -9.07
CA SER A 86 27.51 -7.27 -8.76
C SER A 86 26.70 -6.97 -7.50
N LEU A 87 25.45 -7.42 -7.51
CA LEU A 87 24.50 -7.34 -6.40
C LEU A 87 23.71 -8.66 -6.34
N CYS A 88 23.77 -9.37 -5.22
CA CYS A 88 23.00 -10.60 -5.00
C CYS A 88 22.11 -10.46 -3.75
N PRO A 89 20.87 -9.93 -3.87
CA PRO A 89 20.05 -9.67 -2.69
C PRO A 89 19.60 -10.93 -1.95
N THR A 90 19.44 -12.05 -2.67
CA THR A 90 19.06 -13.35 -2.12
C THR A 90 19.73 -14.46 -2.90
N THR A 91 19.76 -15.68 -2.36
CA THR A 91 20.26 -16.86 -3.07
C THR A 91 19.58 -17.02 -4.43
N GLY A 92 20.40 -17.11 -5.49
CA GLY A 92 19.93 -17.31 -6.86
C GLY A 92 19.42 -16.06 -7.56
N VAL A 93 19.18 -14.94 -6.86
CA VAL A 93 18.82 -13.65 -7.48
C VAL A 93 20.05 -12.75 -7.48
N CYS A 94 20.66 -12.57 -8.65
CA CYS A 94 21.84 -11.72 -8.80
C CYS A 94 21.75 -10.83 -10.05
N TYR A 95 22.30 -9.63 -9.91
CA TYR A 95 22.44 -8.63 -10.95
C TYR A 95 23.92 -8.31 -11.14
N ARG A 96 24.34 -8.18 -12.40
CA ARG A 96 25.72 -7.77 -12.73
C ARG A 96 25.69 -6.66 -13.77
N LEU A 97 26.66 -5.75 -13.71
CA LEU A 97 26.77 -4.61 -14.63
C LEU A 97 28.21 -4.46 -15.13
N ASN A 98 28.34 -4.31 -16.44
CA ASN A 98 29.54 -3.81 -17.10
C ASN A 98 29.20 -2.59 -17.97
N ILE A 99 30.04 -1.58 -17.88
CA ILE A 99 30.02 -0.36 -18.67
C ILE A 99 31.34 -0.34 -19.46
N PRO A 100 31.32 -0.61 -20.77
CA PRO A 100 32.50 -0.56 -21.62
C PRO A 100 33.24 0.77 -21.50
N GLN A 101 34.57 0.75 -21.68
CA GLN A 101 35.38 1.97 -21.55
C GLN A 101 34.92 3.10 -22.49
N SER A 102 34.47 2.76 -23.70
CA SER A 102 33.91 3.72 -24.66
C SER A 102 32.66 4.43 -24.13
N THR A 103 31.73 3.68 -23.53
CA THR A 103 30.51 4.21 -22.91
C THR A 103 30.83 4.99 -21.64
N ALA A 104 31.79 4.53 -20.82
CA ALA A 104 32.24 5.22 -19.63
C ALA A 104 32.89 6.58 -19.93
N SER A 105 33.59 6.70 -21.06
CA SER A 105 34.25 7.94 -21.48
C SER A 105 33.32 8.90 -22.22
N SER A 106 32.40 8.40 -23.03
CA SER A 106 31.50 9.25 -23.84
C SER A 106 30.14 9.52 -23.20
N GLY A 107 29.74 8.74 -22.19
CA GLY A 107 28.42 8.79 -21.56
C GLY A 107 27.31 8.12 -22.38
N THR A 108 27.62 7.65 -23.58
CA THR A 108 26.65 7.09 -24.54
C THR A 108 27.19 5.82 -25.17
N GLY A 109 26.33 4.86 -25.48
CA GLY A 109 26.72 3.59 -26.08
C GLY A 109 26.19 2.40 -25.31
N ASP A 110 26.72 1.22 -25.66
CA ASP A 110 26.26 -0.04 -25.09
C ASP A 110 26.62 -0.16 -23.62
N ILE A 111 25.70 -0.72 -22.84
CA ILE A 111 25.97 -1.33 -21.54
C ILE A 111 25.59 -2.79 -21.55
N PHE A 112 26.18 -3.55 -20.64
CA PHE A 112 25.93 -4.98 -20.51
C PHE A 112 25.54 -5.30 -19.09
N PHE A 113 24.44 -6.04 -18.90
CA PHE A 113 24.04 -6.48 -17.58
C PHE A 113 23.51 -7.90 -17.59
N GLN A 114 23.66 -8.59 -16.47
CA GLN A 114 23.10 -9.92 -16.27
C GLN A 114 22.02 -9.87 -15.19
N ILE A 115 20.94 -10.60 -15.43
CA ILE A 115 19.88 -10.86 -14.46
C ILE A 115 19.78 -12.37 -14.27
N THR A 116 19.84 -12.82 -13.03
CA THR A 116 19.63 -14.24 -12.66
C THR A 116 18.56 -14.35 -11.59
N ALA A 117 17.78 -15.42 -11.63
CA ALA A 117 16.80 -15.78 -10.61
C ALA A 117 16.51 -17.29 -10.66
N PRO A 118 16.01 -17.91 -9.58
CA PRO A 118 15.43 -19.24 -9.68
C PRO A 118 14.34 -19.27 -10.74
N SER A 119 14.42 -20.24 -11.66
CA SER A 119 13.44 -20.46 -12.74
C SER A 119 12.02 -20.73 -12.22
N SER A 120 11.86 -21.04 -10.93
CA SER A 120 10.56 -21.17 -10.27
C SER A 120 9.86 -19.83 -9.98
N TYR A 121 10.56 -18.70 -10.13
CA TYR A 121 9.98 -17.37 -9.94
C TYR A 121 9.10 -17.01 -11.14
N GLU A 122 8.02 -16.24 -10.90
CA GLU A 122 7.19 -15.74 -11.99
C GLU A 122 8.00 -14.76 -12.85
N TRP A 123 8.75 -13.86 -12.23
CA TRP A 123 9.60 -12.91 -12.93
C TRP A 123 10.67 -12.29 -12.01
N VAL A 124 11.71 -11.73 -12.63
CA VAL A 124 12.78 -10.93 -12.01
C VAL A 124 13.05 -9.69 -12.86
N ALA A 125 13.50 -8.60 -12.26
CA ALA A 125 13.72 -7.34 -12.95
C ALA A 125 14.87 -6.53 -12.35
N LEU A 126 15.59 -5.85 -13.25
CA LEU A 126 16.51 -4.76 -12.93
C LEU A 126 15.94 -3.47 -13.54
N GLY A 127 16.24 -2.30 -12.99
CA GLY A 127 15.84 -1.05 -13.62
C GLY A 127 16.73 0.13 -13.25
N GLN A 128 16.77 1.12 -14.14
CA GLN A 128 17.47 2.39 -13.96
C GLN A 128 16.48 3.44 -13.46
N GLY A 129 16.82 4.14 -12.37
CA GLY A 129 15.97 5.18 -11.80
C GLY A 129 15.96 5.21 -10.28
N GLN A 130 15.26 6.20 -9.72
CA GLN A 130 15.12 6.42 -8.28
C GLN A 130 14.04 5.56 -7.63
N GLY A 131 13.16 4.97 -8.44
CA GLY A 131 11.98 4.21 -8.02
C GLY A 131 11.23 3.66 -9.22
N MET A 132 10.17 2.88 -9.00
CA MET A 132 9.40 2.24 -10.08
C MET A 132 8.79 3.24 -11.07
N SER A 133 8.31 4.38 -10.57
CA SER A 133 7.76 5.43 -11.42
C SER A 133 8.85 6.02 -12.29
N GLN A 134 8.58 6.06 -13.60
CA GLN A 134 9.45 6.56 -14.65
C GLN A 134 10.79 5.83 -14.80
N ALA A 135 10.96 4.65 -14.19
CA ALA A 135 12.17 3.84 -14.38
C ALA A 135 12.20 3.16 -15.76
N ASN A 136 13.41 2.99 -16.29
CA ASN A 136 13.67 2.07 -17.39
C ASN A 136 13.88 0.67 -16.80
N MET A 137 12.89 -0.22 -16.93
CA MET A 137 12.88 -1.54 -16.30
C MET A 137 13.14 -2.65 -17.32
N PHE A 138 13.88 -3.67 -16.93
CA PHE A 138 14.21 -4.84 -17.73
C PHE A 138 13.68 -6.08 -17.02
N LEU A 139 12.47 -6.50 -17.38
CA LEU A 139 11.83 -7.67 -16.81
C LEU A 139 12.26 -8.92 -17.56
N VAL A 140 12.47 -10.00 -16.81
CA VAL A 140 12.85 -11.30 -17.31
C VAL A 140 11.96 -12.36 -16.67
N TYR A 141 11.48 -13.28 -17.49
CA TYR A 141 10.78 -14.47 -17.04
C TYR A 141 11.02 -15.62 -18.02
N THR A 142 10.65 -16.84 -17.65
CA THR A 142 10.84 -18.01 -18.51
C THR A 142 9.98 -17.90 -19.78
N ALA A 143 10.57 -18.28 -20.92
CA ALA A 143 9.91 -18.40 -22.22
C ALA A 143 8.88 -19.54 -22.22
N ALA A 144 7.99 -19.60 -23.21
CA ALA A 144 6.91 -20.58 -23.26
C ALA A 144 7.40 -22.04 -23.16
N ASN A 145 8.59 -22.32 -23.70
CA ASN A 145 9.21 -23.63 -23.66
C ASN A 145 9.88 -23.98 -22.31
N GLY A 146 9.98 -23.04 -21.36
CA GLY A 146 10.62 -23.21 -20.06
C GLY A 146 12.16 -23.34 -20.08
N ASN A 147 12.78 -23.42 -21.26
CA ASN A 147 14.22 -23.62 -21.44
C ASN A 147 14.98 -22.33 -21.79
N ASN A 148 14.25 -21.30 -22.23
CA ASN A 148 14.80 -19.99 -22.53
C ASN A 148 14.15 -18.90 -21.67
N VAL A 149 14.58 -17.65 -21.83
CA VAL A 149 14.02 -16.48 -21.15
C VAL A 149 13.39 -15.49 -22.14
N THR A 150 12.36 -14.79 -21.69
CA THR A 150 11.74 -13.67 -22.37
C THR A 150 12.20 -12.39 -21.68
N LEU A 151 12.80 -11.48 -22.46
CA LEU A 151 13.20 -10.14 -22.00
C LEU A 151 12.14 -9.11 -22.38
N SER A 152 11.74 -8.30 -21.43
CA SER A 152 10.66 -7.33 -21.57
C SER A 152 11.09 -5.97 -21.00
N PRO A 153 11.53 -5.02 -21.85
CA PRO A 153 11.76 -3.65 -21.40
C PRO A 153 10.42 -2.97 -21.07
N ARG A 154 10.30 -2.36 -19.90
CA ARG A 154 9.05 -1.74 -19.44
C ARG A 154 9.28 -0.39 -18.78
N THR A 155 8.21 0.40 -18.70
CA THR A 155 8.14 1.65 -17.91
C THR A 155 6.78 1.79 -17.23
N ALA A 156 6.66 2.67 -16.25
CA ALA A 156 5.41 3.01 -15.58
C ALA A 156 5.38 4.49 -15.25
N THR A 157 4.22 5.15 -15.32
CA THR A 157 4.06 6.56 -14.91
C THR A 157 3.87 6.74 -13.40
N GLY A 158 3.81 5.63 -12.65
CA GLY A 158 3.55 5.59 -11.21
C GLY A 158 3.65 4.16 -10.67
N TYR A 159 3.07 3.91 -9.49
CA TYR A 159 3.01 2.57 -8.89
C TYR A 159 1.86 1.73 -9.46
N ALA A 160 1.87 1.55 -10.79
CA ALA A 160 0.91 0.78 -11.56
C ALA A 160 1.64 -0.33 -12.37
N PRO A 161 0.94 -1.37 -12.85
CA PRO A 161 1.56 -2.42 -13.66
C PRO A 161 2.35 -1.82 -14.84
N PRO A 162 3.67 -2.09 -14.94
CA PRO A 162 4.50 -1.46 -15.95
C PRO A 162 4.16 -2.02 -17.33
N GLN A 163 4.18 -1.15 -18.34
CA GLN A 163 3.83 -1.46 -19.72
C GLN A 163 5.09 -1.62 -20.56
N LEU A 164 5.01 -2.42 -21.63
CA LEU A 164 6.10 -2.61 -22.59
C LEU A 164 6.58 -1.25 -23.13
N ASN A 165 7.89 -1.04 -23.11
CA ASN A 165 8.53 0.11 -23.71
C ASN A 165 9.35 -0.34 -24.93
N SER A 166 8.79 -0.17 -26.13
CA SER A 166 9.44 -0.55 -27.40
C SER A 166 10.60 0.36 -27.82
N ASP A 167 10.76 1.51 -27.16
CA ASP A 167 11.82 2.46 -27.47
C ASP A 167 13.16 2.03 -26.88
N THR A 168 13.15 1.24 -25.80
CA THR A 168 14.37 0.68 -25.20
C THR A 168 14.96 -0.41 -26.10
N LYS A 169 16.21 -0.21 -26.54
CA LYS A 169 16.93 -1.11 -27.45
C LYS A 169 17.76 -2.10 -26.64
N VAL A 170 17.15 -3.26 -26.36
CA VAL A 170 17.76 -4.38 -25.63
C VAL A 170 17.82 -5.64 -26.49
N GLU A 171 18.86 -6.43 -26.26
CA GLU A 171 19.10 -7.72 -26.94
C GLU A 171 19.58 -8.76 -25.92
N LEU A 172 19.02 -9.97 -25.99
CA LEU A 172 19.55 -11.12 -25.26
C LEU A 172 20.80 -11.64 -25.95
N LEU A 173 21.87 -11.80 -25.18
CA LEU A 173 23.15 -12.29 -25.65
C LEU A 173 23.32 -13.78 -25.33
N ASP A 174 24.34 -14.38 -25.95
CA ASP A 174 24.81 -15.72 -25.64
C ASP A 174 25.04 -15.93 -24.14
N GLY A 175 24.71 -17.12 -23.67
CA GLY A 175 24.69 -17.49 -22.24
C GLY A 175 23.36 -17.19 -21.54
N SER A 176 22.39 -16.57 -22.22
CA SER A 176 21.01 -16.47 -21.73
C SER A 176 20.27 -17.81 -21.86
N GLY A 177 19.33 -18.07 -20.96
CA GLY A 177 18.49 -19.28 -20.97
C GLY A 177 18.18 -19.78 -19.57
N VAL A 178 17.59 -20.97 -19.49
CA VAL A 178 17.30 -21.66 -18.24
C VAL A 178 18.19 -22.89 -18.12
N SER A 179 18.98 -22.96 -17.05
CA SER A 179 19.85 -24.11 -16.77
C SER A 179 20.03 -24.29 -15.26
N ASN A 180 20.09 -25.54 -14.80
CA ASN A 180 20.25 -25.89 -13.38
C ASN A 180 19.23 -25.20 -12.46
N GLY A 181 17.99 -25.04 -12.93
CA GLY A 181 16.93 -24.38 -12.17
C GLY A 181 17.08 -22.86 -12.03
N ILE A 182 18.02 -22.22 -12.73
CA ILE A 182 18.24 -20.77 -12.76
C ILE A 182 17.90 -20.23 -14.15
N MET A 183 17.08 -19.18 -14.22
CA MET A 183 16.93 -18.38 -15.42
C MET A 183 18.00 -17.28 -15.44
N THR A 184 18.67 -17.13 -16.59
CA THR A 184 19.75 -16.18 -16.82
C THR A 184 19.45 -15.35 -18.06
N ALA A 185 19.53 -14.03 -17.94
CA ALA A 185 19.48 -13.11 -19.07
C ALA A 185 20.76 -12.28 -19.09
N ASN A 186 21.58 -12.48 -20.11
CA ASN A 186 22.69 -11.59 -20.47
C ASN A 186 22.15 -10.57 -21.47
N VAL A 187 22.22 -9.29 -21.14
CA VAL A 187 21.53 -8.24 -21.90
C VAL A 187 22.53 -7.19 -22.35
N LYS A 188 22.49 -6.86 -23.65
CA LYS A 188 23.05 -5.62 -24.19
C LYS A 188 21.95 -4.57 -24.24
N CYS A 189 22.24 -3.35 -23.81
CA CYS A 189 21.36 -2.21 -24.04
C CYS A 189 22.11 -1.05 -24.71
N SER A 190 21.60 -0.60 -25.85
CA SER A 190 22.29 0.37 -26.72
C SER A 190 21.85 1.82 -26.53
N ASN A 191 20.73 2.07 -25.85
CA ASN A 191 20.22 3.43 -25.57
C ASN A 191 19.83 3.64 -24.10
N CYS A 192 20.42 2.89 -23.18
CA CYS A 192 20.08 2.95 -21.75
C CYS A 192 20.69 4.15 -21.01
N ASN A 193 21.35 5.09 -21.69
CA ASN A 193 21.80 6.35 -21.09
C ASN A 193 20.66 7.38 -20.98
N SER A 194 19.56 7.21 -21.73
CA SER A 194 18.42 8.12 -21.72
C SER A 194 17.13 7.42 -22.15
N TRP A 195 16.02 7.72 -21.47
CA TRP A 195 14.69 7.21 -21.81
C TRP A 195 13.61 8.24 -21.47
N ASN A 196 12.39 8.01 -21.95
CA ASN A 196 11.25 8.85 -21.57
C ASN A 196 10.90 8.61 -20.09
N GLY A 197 11.37 9.50 -19.21
CA GLY A 197 11.22 9.40 -17.77
C GLY A 197 12.52 9.57 -16.97
N GLY A 198 13.69 9.56 -17.63
CA GLY A 198 14.96 9.78 -16.94
C GLY A 198 16.20 9.58 -17.80
N THR A 199 17.36 9.78 -17.17
CA THR A 199 18.69 9.59 -17.78
C THR A 199 19.60 8.85 -16.82
N MET A 200 20.65 8.24 -17.36
CA MET A 200 21.75 7.66 -16.60
C MET A 200 23.07 8.14 -17.17
N ASP A 201 23.83 8.88 -16.36
CA ASP A 201 25.15 9.38 -16.74
C ASP A 201 26.22 8.33 -16.45
N PHE A 202 26.68 7.65 -17.49
CA PHE A 202 27.76 6.66 -17.39
C PHE A 202 29.15 7.30 -17.29
N THR A 203 29.31 8.62 -17.50
CA THR A 203 30.57 9.32 -17.22
C THR A 203 30.76 9.54 -15.72
N GLY A 204 29.66 9.67 -14.97
CA GLY A 204 29.63 9.83 -13.53
C GLY A 204 30.22 8.67 -12.73
N GLY A 205 30.44 8.88 -11.44
CA GLY A 205 31.00 7.88 -10.52
C GLY A 205 29.99 6.83 -10.06
N SER A 206 28.69 7.11 -10.10
CA SER A 206 27.64 6.20 -9.64
C SER A 206 26.29 6.49 -10.29
N GLY A 207 25.34 5.57 -10.14
CA GLY A 207 23.97 5.75 -10.61
C GLY A 207 22.96 4.95 -9.78
N ASN A 208 21.72 5.43 -9.77
CA ASN A 208 20.63 4.80 -9.01
C ASN A 208 19.88 3.77 -9.85
N TRP A 209 19.67 2.63 -9.22
CA TRP A 209 19.04 1.46 -9.78
C TRP A 209 18.00 0.91 -8.83
N ILE A 210 17.12 0.11 -9.38
CA ILE A 210 16.11 -0.64 -8.65
C ILE A 210 16.18 -2.10 -9.07
N TYR A 211 15.81 -2.99 -8.18
CA TYR A 211 15.52 -4.37 -8.54
C TYR A 211 14.17 -4.79 -7.99
N ALA A 212 13.55 -5.77 -8.64
CA ALA A 212 12.33 -6.37 -8.16
C ALA A 212 12.22 -7.83 -8.63
N TYR A 213 11.50 -8.66 -7.89
CA TYR A 213 11.19 -10.02 -8.30
C TYR A 213 9.87 -10.48 -7.69
N HIS A 214 9.26 -11.48 -8.32
CA HIS A 214 8.08 -12.18 -7.79
C HIS A 214 8.33 -13.68 -7.71
N SER A 215 8.41 -14.18 -6.48
CA SER A 215 8.81 -15.55 -6.15
C SER A 215 7.65 -16.54 -5.99
N SER A 216 6.42 -16.11 -6.23
CA SER A 216 5.20 -16.90 -6.04
C SER A 216 4.47 -17.13 -7.37
N ASN A 217 3.50 -18.06 -7.40
CA ASN A 217 2.71 -18.47 -8.59
C ASN A 217 3.44 -19.31 -9.66
N GLY A 218 4.72 -19.62 -9.46
CA GLY A 218 5.49 -20.48 -10.35
C GLY A 218 6.00 -19.75 -11.61
N PRO A 219 6.70 -20.47 -12.50
CA PRO A 219 7.28 -19.89 -13.72
C PRO A 219 6.21 -19.29 -14.63
N LYS A 220 6.52 -18.15 -15.25
CA LYS A 220 5.60 -17.47 -16.18
C LYS A 220 5.36 -18.24 -17.47
N ASN A 221 6.42 -18.85 -18.02
CA ASN A 221 6.43 -19.61 -19.27
C ASN A 221 5.65 -18.92 -20.40
N SER A 222 6.13 -17.76 -20.84
CA SER A 222 5.46 -16.94 -21.86
C SER A 222 6.47 -16.26 -22.77
N ASP A 223 6.22 -16.28 -24.08
CA ASP A 223 7.01 -15.52 -25.07
C ASP A 223 6.48 -14.08 -25.28
N ASP A 224 5.26 -13.80 -24.78
CA ASP A 224 4.65 -12.47 -24.87
C ASP A 224 5.38 -11.47 -23.98
N THR A 225 6.15 -10.56 -24.59
CA THR A 225 6.89 -9.50 -23.89
C THR A 225 5.98 -8.55 -23.11
N SER A 226 4.68 -8.49 -23.42
CA SER A 226 3.68 -7.66 -22.75
C SER A 226 2.86 -8.41 -21.69
N ALA A 227 3.20 -9.66 -21.39
CA ALA A 227 2.40 -10.51 -20.51
C ALA A 227 2.09 -9.85 -19.15
N GLN A 228 0.88 -10.10 -18.63
CA GLN A 228 0.47 -9.62 -17.32
C GLN A 228 1.33 -10.26 -16.22
N ILE A 229 1.74 -9.47 -15.22
CA ILE A 229 2.61 -9.94 -14.14
C ILE A 229 2.00 -9.63 -12.77
N GLY A 230 2.28 -10.48 -11.78
CA GLY A 230 2.03 -10.18 -10.38
C GLY A 230 2.88 -9.02 -9.86
N ILE A 231 2.42 -8.35 -8.79
CA ILE A 231 3.23 -7.35 -8.08
C ILE A 231 4.42 -8.04 -7.40
N HIS A 232 5.60 -7.42 -7.42
CA HIS A 232 6.82 -7.98 -6.83
C HIS A 232 6.64 -8.41 -5.37
N SER A 233 7.20 -9.57 -5.01
CA SER A 233 7.32 -10.06 -3.64
C SER A 233 8.57 -9.52 -2.94
N GLY A 234 9.59 -9.07 -3.68
CA GLY A 234 10.78 -8.41 -3.16
C GLY A 234 11.26 -7.29 -4.10
N GLN A 235 11.73 -6.19 -3.53
CA GLN A 235 12.32 -5.07 -4.27
C GLN A 235 13.20 -4.22 -3.36
N ALA A 236 14.13 -3.47 -3.96
CA ALA A 236 14.80 -2.35 -3.30
C ALA A 236 15.27 -1.34 -4.34
N THR A 237 15.59 -0.14 -3.86
CA THR A 237 16.46 0.78 -4.59
C THR A 237 17.89 0.65 -4.06
N PHE A 238 18.86 0.90 -4.92
CA PHE A 238 20.28 0.85 -4.59
C PHE A 238 21.09 1.75 -5.54
N THR A 239 22.33 2.04 -5.16
CA THR A 239 23.26 2.82 -5.99
C THR A 239 24.42 1.91 -6.40
N TRP A 240 24.69 1.82 -7.69
CA TRP A 240 25.92 1.23 -8.20
C TRP A 240 27.01 2.31 -8.28
N ASP A 241 28.13 2.06 -7.62
CA ASP A 241 29.41 2.70 -7.87
C ASP A 241 30.01 2.12 -9.16
N PHE A 242 30.08 2.96 -10.18
CA PHE A 242 30.52 2.58 -11.50
C PHE A 242 32.03 2.34 -11.58
N ALA A 243 32.82 2.72 -10.56
CA ALA A 243 34.24 2.38 -10.51
C ALA A 243 34.47 0.86 -10.60
N ASN A 244 33.48 0.04 -10.19
CA ASN A 244 33.55 -1.42 -10.25
C ASN A 244 32.87 -2.02 -11.48
N ALA A 245 32.23 -1.21 -12.31
CA ALA A 245 31.53 -1.65 -13.52
C ALA A 245 32.23 -1.17 -14.81
N LYS A 246 33.09 -0.15 -14.74
CA LYS A 246 33.70 0.49 -15.90
C LYS A 246 34.91 -0.28 -16.42
N GLY A 247 34.97 -0.47 -17.74
CA GLY A 247 36.16 -0.95 -18.42
C GLY A 247 35.93 -2.18 -19.28
N GLY A 248 36.98 -2.55 -20.01
CA GLY A 248 36.96 -3.60 -21.03
C GLY A 248 36.38 -3.13 -22.36
N SER A 249 36.56 -3.99 -23.36
CA SER A 249 36.12 -3.79 -24.76
C SER A 249 35.40 -5.02 -25.33
N SER A 250 34.93 -5.92 -24.46
CA SER A 250 34.27 -7.16 -24.87
C SER A 250 32.91 -6.91 -25.52
N VAL A 251 32.62 -7.62 -26.61
CA VAL A 251 31.31 -7.65 -27.28
C VAL A 251 30.24 -8.32 -26.41
N ASN A 252 30.66 -9.24 -25.52
CA ASN A 252 29.81 -9.83 -24.50
C ASN A 252 30.68 -10.09 -23.25
N PRO A 253 30.69 -9.19 -22.26
CA PRO A 253 31.48 -9.35 -21.04
C PRO A 253 30.88 -10.38 -20.07
N LEU A 254 29.73 -10.99 -20.40
CA LEU A 254 28.94 -11.83 -19.51
C LEU A 254 29.09 -13.34 -19.80
N VAL A 255 29.72 -13.71 -20.92
CA VAL A 255 30.07 -15.11 -21.21
C VAL A 255 31.22 -15.55 -20.30
N ASN A 256 31.12 -16.75 -19.73
CA ASN A 256 31.97 -17.33 -18.67
C ASN A 256 31.70 -16.82 -17.25
N VAL A 257 30.73 -15.93 -17.05
CA VAL A 257 30.29 -15.60 -15.69
C VAL A 257 29.29 -16.66 -15.23
N ALA A 258 29.72 -17.60 -14.38
CA ALA A 258 28.86 -18.68 -13.92
C ALA A 258 27.56 -18.14 -13.28
N ALA A 259 26.43 -18.74 -13.68
CA ALA A 259 25.10 -18.46 -13.13
C ALA A 259 24.95 -18.86 -11.64
N THR A 260 25.94 -19.56 -11.09
CA THR A 260 25.85 -20.26 -9.80
C THR A 260 26.96 -19.95 -8.80
N THR A 261 27.90 -19.03 -9.09
CA THR A 261 28.82 -18.57 -8.05
C THR A 261 28.24 -17.36 -7.32
N PRO A 262 27.72 -17.51 -6.08
CA PRO A 262 27.71 -16.39 -5.16
C PRO A 262 29.18 -16.05 -4.90
N ALA A 263 29.71 -15.05 -5.61
CA ALA A 263 30.72 -14.25 -4.95
C ALA A 263 29.97 -13.62 -3.77
N ASN A 264 30.24 -14.13 -2.57
CA ASN A 264 29.80 -13.52 -1.32
C ASN A 264 30.41 -12.12 -1.28
N GLY A 265 29.75 -11.15 -1.91
CA GLY A 265 30.34 -9.86 -2.17
C GLY A 265 29.49 -9.07 -3.16
N ASN A 266 28.60 -8.24 -2.62
CA ASN A 266 28.15 -7.09 -3.38
C ASN A 266 29.40 -6.27 -3.73
N SER A 267 29.61 -5.98 -5.01
CA SER A 267 30.77 -5.20 -5.47
C SER A 267 30.28 -3.89 -6.07
N GLY A 268 30.74 -2.78 -5.52
CA GLY A 268 30.36 -1.44 -5.96
C GLY A 268 28.90 -1.10 -5.69
N VAL A 269 28.29 -1.60 -4.62
CA VAL A 269 26.89 -1.28 -4.28
C VAL A 269 26.85 -0.52 -2.96
N THR A 270 26.12 0.60 -2.94
CA THR A 270 25.83 1.38 -1.73
C THR A 270 24.34 1.70 -1.66
N GLY A 271 23.87 2.12 -0.47
CA GLY A 271 22.52 2.67 -0.32
C GLY A 271 21.37 1.69 -0.62
N VAL A 272 21.54 0.39 -0.36
CA VAL A 272 20.44 -0.58 -0.52
C VAL A 272 19.33 -0.26 0.47
N THR A 273 18.25 0.36 -0.01
CA THR A 273 17.07 0.62 0.82
C THR A 273 16.02 -0.46 0.56
N THR A 274 16.11 -1.54 1.31
CA THR A 274 15.08 -2.58 1.29
C THR A 274 13.83 -2.07 1.97
N THR A 275 12.70 -2.07 1.28
CA THR A 275 11.41 -1.92 1.95
C THR A 275 11.13 -3.24 2.66
N ASP A 276 11.31 -3.29 3.98
CA ASP A 276 11.15 -4.51 4.80
C ASP A 276 9.75 -5.12 4.60
N GLN A 277 9.67 -6.12 3.71
CA GLN A 277 8.46 -6.87 3.37
C GLN A 277 7.85 -7.55 4.60
N GLY A 278 8.68 -7.93 5.58
CA GLY A 278 8.23 -8.49 6.84
C GLY A 278 7.43 -7.47 7.64
N SER A 279 7.94 -6.24 7.76
CA SER A 279 7.22 -5.13 8.42
C SER A 279 5.93 -4.77 7.68
N ARG A 280 5.97 -4.65 6.35
CA ARG A 280 4.78 -4.30 5.56
C ARG A 280 3.68 -5.36 5.63
N ARG A 281 4.03 -6.65 5.55
CA ARG A 281 3.05 -7.75 5.69
C ARG A 281 2.44 -7.78 7.08
N LYS A 282 3.23 -7.49 8.13
CA LYS A 282 2.71 -7.33 9.50
C LYS A 282 1.73 -6.16 9.60
N LYS A 283 2.06 -4.99 9.03
CA LYS A 283 1.16 -3.83 8.96
C LYS A 283 -0.16 -4.19 8.24
N LEU A 284 -0.08 -4.92 7.13
CA LEU A 284 -1.24 -5.35 6.34
C LEU A 284 -2.16 -6.27 7.13
N ILE A 285 -1.60 -7.30 7.77
CA ILE A 285 -2.37 -8.22 8.61
C ILE A 285 -2.98 -7.47 9.80
N ALA A 286 -2.22 -6.62 10.49
CA ALA A 286 -2.70 -5.85 11.63
C ALA A 286 -3.84 -4.89 11.24
N HIS A 287 -3.71 -4.16 10.12
CA HIS A 287 -4.78 -3.33 9.57
C HIS A 287 -6.05 -4.14 9.32
N GLY A 288 -5.94 -5.26 8.58
CA GLY A 288 -7.08 -6.10 8.24
C GLY A 288 -7.78 -6.68 9.46
N VAL A 289 -7.02 -7.16 10.46
CA VAL A 289 -7.55 -7.71 11.72
C VAL A 289 -8.25 -6.63 12.54
N LEU A 290 -7.60 -5.50 12.80
CA LEU A 290 -8.15 -4.43 13.62
C LEU A 290 -9.40 -3.80 12.99
N ALA A 291 -9.36 -3.52 11.68
CA ALA A 291 -10.51 -2.97 10.97
C ALA A 291 -11.69 -3.94 10.94
N SER A 292 -11.43 -5.24 10.74
CA SER A 292 -12.47 -6.28 10.80
C SER A 292 -13.04 -6.42 12.21
N LEU A 293 -12.20 -6.43 13.25
CA LEU A 293 -12.64 -6.50 14.64
C LEU A 293 -13.58 -5.34 14.98
N ALA A 294 -13.25 -4.12 14.56
CA ALA A 294 -14.09 -2.95 14.78
C ALA A 294 -15.45 -3.06 14.06
N PHE A 295 -15.45 -3.29 12.73
CA PHE A 295 -16.67 -3.20 11.91
C PHE A 295 -17.53 -4.45 11.88
N VAL A 296 -16.93 -5.64 12.01
CA VAL A 296 -17.68 -6.91 11.96
C VAL A 296 -18.16 -7.33 13.34
N ILE A 297 -17.40 -7.02 14.40
CA ILE A 297 -17.67 -7.54 15.75
C ILE A 297 -18.09 -6.41 16.69
N LEU A 298 -17.22 -5.45 16.99
CA LEU A 298 -17.41 -4.53 18.11
C LEU A 298 -18.56 -3.53 17.88
N PHE A 299 -18.59 -2.83 16.73
CA PHE A 299 -19.66 -1.89 16.42
C PHE A 299 -21.04 -2.57 16.37
N PRO A 300 -21.23 -3.69 15.63
CA PRO A 300 -22.48 -4.44 15.65
C PRO A 300 -22.87 -4.94 17.04
N SER A 301 -21.94 -5.45 17.84
CA SER A 301 -22.22 -5.97 19.19
C SER A 301 -22.81 -4.89 20.09
N GLY A 302 -22.21 -3.69 20.12
CA GLY A 302 -22.77 -2.56 20.87
C GLY A 302 -24.14 -2.10 20.35
N ALA A 303 -24.39 -2.21 19.04
CA ALA A 303 -25.68 -1.87 18.43
C ALA A 303 -26.77 -2.93 18.65
N ILE A 304 -26.39 -4.20 18.82
CA ILE A 304 -27.29 -5.31 19.19
C ILE A 304 -27.65 -5.20 20.67
N ALA A 305 -26.66 -4.99 21.55
CA ALA A 305 -26.85 -4.94 23.00
C ALA A 305 -27.94 -3.93 23.40
N ILE A 306 -27.87 -2.70 22.88
CA ILE A 306 -28.85 -1.62 23.18
C ILE A 306 -30.28 -1.94 22.71
N ARG A 307 -30.48 -2.93 21.84
CA ARG A 307 -31.78 -3.34 21.33
C ARG A 307 -32.37 -4.56 22.03
N LEU A 308 -31.52 -5.49 22.47
CA LEU A 308 -31.96 -6.77 22.99
C LEU A 308 -31.89 -6.87 24.52
N ALA A 309 -30.94 -6.18 25.15
CA ALA A 309 -30.77 -6.19 26.59
C ALA A 309 -31.55 -5.04 27.27
N SER A 310 -32.00 -5.27 28.50
CA SER A 310 -32.77 -4.30 29.28
C SER A 310 -32.27 -4.31 30.72
N PHE A 311 -31.32 -3.42 31.04
CA PHE A 311 -30.82 -3.18 32.39
C PHE A 311 -30.32 -1.72 32.51
N PRO A 312 -30.24 -1.13 33.73
CA PRO A 312 -29.98 0.30 33.91
C PRO A 312 -28.69 0.84 33.26
N GLY A 313 -27.65 0.01 33.15
CA GLY A 313 -26.35 0.37 32.57
C GLY A 313 -26.22 0.19 31.05
N ILE A 314 -27.27 -0.20 30.32
CA ILE A 314 -27.13 -0.59 28.90
C ILE A 314 -26.62 0.53 27.99
N LEU A 315 -26.95 1.79 28.30
CA LEU A 315 -26.46 2.96 27.57
C LEU A 315 -24.94 3.10 27.70
N TRP A 316 -24.41 2.92 28.90
CA TRP A 316 -22.97 2.98 29.17
C TRP A 316 -22.24 1.80 28.52
N LEU A 317 -22.86 0.61 28.52
CA LEU A 317 -22.31 -0.53 27.79
C LEU A 317 -22.24 -0.22 26.28
N HIS A 318 -23.31 0.31 25.69
CA HIS A 318 -23.32 0.73 24.29
C HIS A 318 -22.20 1.74 24.01
N ALA A 319 -22.14 2.84 24.78
CA ALA A 319 -21.13 3.87 24.63
C ALA A 319 -19.70 3.31 24.77
N GLY A 320 -19.45 2.45 25.77
CA GLY A 320 -18.16 1.79 25.98
C GLY A 320 -17.73 0.95 24.77
N PHE A 321 -18.62 0.11 24.24
CA PHE A 321 -18.36 -0.66 23.01
C PHE A 321 -18.09 0.25 21.81
N GLN A 322 -18.86 1.33 21.63
CA GLN A 322 -18.67 2.24 20.49
C GLN A 322 -17.33 2.98 20.58
N VAL A 323 -16.96 3.47 21.75
CA VAL A 323 -15.67 4.18 21.97
C VAL A 323 -14.50 3.22 21.78
N PHE A 324 -14.57 2.01 22.35
CA PHE A 324 -13.52 1.01 22.19
C PHE A 324 -13.36 0.59 20.72
N ALA A 325 -14.46 0.31 20.02
CA ALA A 325 -14.45 0.00 18.59
C ALA A 325 -13.84 1.13 17.77
N TYR A 326 -14.14 2.39 18.13
CA TYR A 326 -13.60 3.55 17.45
C TYR A 326 -12.09 3.66 17.63
N VAL A 327 -11.57 3.48 18.85
CA VAL A 327 -10.11 3.46 19.11
C VAL A 327 -9.41 2.36 18.31
N VAL A 328 -9.96 1.14 18.32
CA VAL A 328 -9.43 0.01 17.53
C VAL A 328 -9.41 0.37 16.04
N TYR A 329 -10.46 1.01 15.54
CA TYR A 329 -10.52 1.42 14.14
C TYR A 329 -9.56 2.58 13.82
N ILE A 330 -9.32 3.55 14.71
CA ILE A 330 -8.32 4.60 14.49
C ILE A 330 -6.94 3.96 14.25
N ILE A 331 -6.57 2.96 15.05
CA ILE A 331 -5.28 2.25 14.90
C ILE A 331 -5.25 1.50 13.56
N GLY A 332 -6.32 0.75 13.24
CA GLY A 332 -6.43 0.06 11.95
C GLY A 332 -6.37 1.03 10.77
N PHE A 333 -7.11 2.13 10.82
CA PHE A 333 -7.14 3.17 9.78
C PHE A 333 -5.77 3.84 9.60
N GLY A 334 -5.07 4.17 10.69
CA GLY A 334 -3.72 4.73 10.63
C GLY A 334 -2.73 3.82 9.91
N LEU A 335 -2.76 2.52 10.20
CA LEU A 335 -1.96 1.52 9.46
C LEU A 335 -2.36 1.42 7.98
N GLY A 336 -3.65 1.57 7.68
CA GLY A 336 -4.16 1.60 6.30
C GLY A 336 -3.65 2.80 5.51
N ILE A 337 -3.67 3.99 6.12
CA ILE A 337 -3.16 5.23 5.53
C ILE A 337 -1.65 5.14 5.30
N SER A 338 -0.86 4.70 6.28
CA SER A 338 0.59 4.60 6.10
C SER A 338 0.96 3.70 4.91
N MET A 339 0.33 2.53 4.80
CA MET A 339 0.53 1.64 3.66
C MET A 339 0.00 2.19 2.33
N ALA A 340 -1.10 2.95 2.35
CA ALA A 340 -1.68 3.56 1.16
C ALA A 340 -0.80 4.68 0.62
N CYS A 341 -0.16 5.45 1.49
CA CYS A 341 0.80 6.49 1.11
C CYS A 341 2.07 5.91 0.49
N GLU A 342 2.62 4.84 1.08
CA GLU A 342 3.77 4.11 0.53
C GLU A 342 3.53 3.49 -0.86
N SER A 343 2.27 3.32 -1.27
CA SER A 343 1.92 2.62 -2.52
C SER A 343 0.98 3.41 -3.42
N SER A 344 0.82 4.71 -3.19
CA SER A 344 -0.08 5.60 -3.93
C SER A 344 -1.51 5.03 -4.08
N LEU A 345 -2.03 4.44 -3.01
CA LEU A 345 -3.29 3.71 -3.00
C LEU A 345 -4.48 4.46 -2.43
N ILE A 346 -4.26 5.73 -2.06
CA ILE A 346 -5.28 6.59 -1.42
C ILE A 346 -6.52 6.77 -2.33
N SER A 347 -6.33 6.75 -3.65
CA SER A 347 -7.42 6.87 -4.63
C SER A 347 -8.20 5.57 -4.87
N HIS A 348 -7.81 4.47 -4.25
CA HIS A 348 -8.53 3.21 -4.40
C HIS A 348 -9.84 3.22 -3.60
N HIS A 349 -10.92 2.66 -4.15
CA HIS A 349 -12.26 2.64 -3.54
C HIS A 349 -12.26 2.21 -2.05
N HIS A 350 -11.48 1.18 -1.70
CA HIS A 350 -11.34 0.73 -0.31
C HIS A 350 -10.80 1.82 0.64
N ALA A 351 -9.80 2.59 0.20
CA ALA A 351 -9.21 3.67 0.97
C ALA A 351 -10.17 4.85 1.09
N ILE A 352 -10.81 5.25 -0.01
CA ILE A 352 -11.81 6.33 -0.03
C ILE A 352 -12.97 6.02 0.92
N ILE A 353 -13.55 4.81 0.83
CA ILE A 353 -14.64 4.39 1.73
C ILE A 353 -14.15 4.36 3.18
N GLY A 354 -12.92 3.89 3.43
CA GLY A 354 -12.30 3.90 4.76
C GLY A 354 -12.21 5.31 5.38
N ILE A 355 -11.84 6.31 4.57
CA ILE A 355 -11.78 7.72 4.98
C ILE A 355 -13.18 8.25 5.29
N ILE A 356 -14.17 7.98 4.43
CA ILE A 356 -15.56 8.38 4.66
C ILE A 356 -16.08 7.78 5.97
N LEU A 357 -15.79 6.51 6.23
CA LEU A 357 -16.16 5.83 7.47
C LEU A 357 -15.51 6.50 8.70
N PHE A 358 -14.21 6.78 8.65
CA PHE A 358 -13.46 7.44 9.72
C PHE A 358 -14.08 8.81 10.09
N VAL A 359 -14.41 9.61 9.10
CA VAL A 359 -15.04 10.92 9.31
C VAL A 359 -16.47 10.77 9.83
N SER A 360 -17.25 9.84 9.26
CA SER A 360 -18.65 9.64 9.67
C SER A 360 -18.77 9.20 11.12
N ILE A 361 -17.91 8.28 11.58
CA ILE A 361 -17.93 7.80 12.96
C ILE A 361 -17.36 8.82 13.96
N PHE A 362 -16.46 9.73 13.55
CA PHE A 362 -15.96 10.81 14.40
C PHE A 362 -17.09 11.68 14.96
N PHE A 363 -18.13 11.95 14.16
CA PHE A 363 -19.29 12.75 14.59
C PHE A 363 -20.34 11.95 15.38
N MET A 364 -20.25 10.62 15.44
CA MET A 364 -21.25 9.76 16.08
C MET A 364 -21.44 10.01 17.58
N PRO A 365 -20.38 10.19 18.40
CA PRO A 365 -20.55 10.43 19.83
C PRO A 365 -21.34 11.71 20.12
N ALA A 366 -21.07 12.79 19.38
CA ALA A 366 -21.81 14.04 19.50
C ALA A 366 -23.28 13.87 19.10
N LEU A 367 -23.55 13.21 17.98
CA LEU A 367 -24.92 12.89 17.55
C LEU A 367 -25.64 11.99 18.55
N GLY A 368 -24.96 11.01 19.13
CA GLY A 368 -25.50 10.10 20.14
C GLY A 368 -25.85 10.83 21.44
N TRP A 369 -25.00 11.77 21.87
CA TRP A 369 -25.26 12.62 23.04
C TRP A 369 -26.48 13.52 22.82
N ILE A 370 -26.54 14.24 21.69
CA ILE A 370 -27.68 15.11 21.34
C ILE A 370 -28.97 14.29 21.26
N HIS A 371 -28.93 13.14 20.59
CA HIS A 371 -30.05 12.20 20.53
C HIS A 371 -30.51 11.82 21.95
N HIS A 372 -29.60 11.40 22.83
CA HIS A 372 -29.97 10.98 24.18
C HIS A 372 -30.60 12.10 25.02
N VAL A 373 -30.02 13.31 24.99
CA VAL A 373 -30.56 14.46 25.73
C VAL A 373 -31.94 14.86 25.19
N MET A 374 -32.09 14.95 23.86
CA MET A 374 -33.36 15.34 23.25
C MET A 374 -34.45 14.28 23.43
N PHE A 375 -34.10 13.00 23.36
CA PHE A 375 -35.05 11.91 23.60
C PHE A 375 -35.57 11.93 25.04
N LYS A 376 -34.70 12.19 26.03
CA LYS A 376 -35.13 12.35 27.44
C LYS A 376 -36.01 13.58 27.66
N LYS A 377 -35.80 14.66 26.91
CA LYS A 377 -36.61 15.90 27.02
C LYS A 377 -37.99 15.78 26.35
N VAL A 378 -38.04 15.21 25.15
CA VAL A 378 -39.26 15.18 24.32
C VAL A 378 -40.08 13.90 24.55
N GLY A 379 -39.46 12.82 25.04
CA GLY A 379 -40.13 11.53 25.24
C GLY A 379 -40.40 10.74 23.95
N SER A 380 -39.95 11.24 22.79
CA SER A 380 -40.15 10.60 21.49
C SER A 380 -38.93 10.77 20.57
N ARG A 381 -38.92 10.05 19.44
CA ARG A 381 -37.83 10.14 18.44
C ARG A 381 -37.83 11.51 17.76
N THR A 382 -36.71 12.19 17.85
CA THR A 382 -36.45 13.48 17.19
C THR A 382 -35.67 13.30 15.90
N ILE A 383 -35.48 14.38 15.12
CA ILE A 383 -34.66 14.36 13.90
C ILE A 383 -33.23 13.86 14.19
N TRP A 384 -32.67 14.22 15.34
CA TRP A 384 -31.35 13.78 15.82
C TRP A 384 -31.31 12.28 16.11
N SER A 385 -32.45 11.72 16.55
CA SER A 385 -32.59 10.28 16.76
C SER A 385 -32.48 9.54 15.43
N HIS A 386 -33.18 10.01 14.41
CA HIS A 386 -33.12 9.43 13.07
C HIS A 386 -31.74 9.59 12.44
N ALA A 387 -31.11 10.76 12.57
CA ALA A 387 -29.76 11.00 12.08
C ALA A 387 -28.73 10.03 12.68
N HIS A 388 -28.71 9.88 14.02
CA HIS A 388 -27.79 8.96 14.70
C HIS A 388 -28.04 7.50 14.32
N ILE A 389 -29.30 7.06 14.28
CA ILE A 389 -29.66 5.67 13.99
C ILE A 389 -29.35 5.30 12.53
N TRP A 390 -29.74 6.13 11.56
CA TRP A 390 -29.55 5.83 10.14
C TRP A 390 -28.11 5.99 9.70
N LEU A 391 -27.41 7.03 10.16
CA LEU A 391 -25.99 7.16 9.89
C LEU A 391 -25.24 5.96 10.47
N GLY A 392 -25.56 5.53 11.71
CA GLY A 392 -24.92 4.38 12.34
C GLY A 392 -25.17 3.06 11.61
N ARG A 393 -26.37 2.88 11.04
CA ARG A 393 -26.70 1.73 10.19
C ARG A 393 -25.88 1.74 8.91
N SER A 394 -25.84 2.89 8.24
CA SER A 394 -25.11 3.06 6.98
C SER A 394 -23.62 2.85 7.18
N THR A 395 -23.02 3.37 8.26
CA THR A 395 -21.58 3.19 8.52
C THR A 395 -21.23 1.74 8.84
N ILE A 396 -22.03 1.04 9.64
CA ILE A 396 -21.79 -0.40 9.92
C ILE A 396 -21.86 -1.21 8.62
N ALA A 397 -22.91 -1.03 7.81
CA ALA A 397 -23.07 -1.75 6.56
C ALA A 397 -21.94 -1.46 5.57
N LEU A 398 -21.61 -0.18 5.36
CA LEU A 398 -20.51 0.23 4.49
C LEU A 398 -19.16 -0.27 5.00
N GLY A 399 -18.93 -0.33 6.30
CA GLY A 399 -17.69 -0.85 6.88
C GLY A 399 -17.49 -2.35 6.65
N ILE A 400 -18.56 -3.15 6.76
CA ILE A 400 -18.52 -4.59 6.43
C ILE A 400 -18.25 -4.79 4.93
N ILE A 401 -18.93 -4.04 4.07
CA ILE A 401 -18.66 -4.09 2.61
C ILE A 401 -17.21 -3.68 2.33
N ASN A 402 -16.74 -2.62 2.99
CA ASN A 402 -15.38 -2.12 2.80
C ASN A 402 -14.31 -3.13 3.25
N GLY A 403 -14.54 -3.88 4.32
CA GLY A 403 -13.64 -4.96 4.73
C GLY A 403 -13.56 -6.08 3.69
N GLY A 404 -14.68 -6.44 3.06
CA GLY A 404 -14.71 -7.35 1.92
C GLY A 404 -13.92 -6.83 0.71
N LEU A 405 -14.06 -5.54 0.38
CA LEU A 405 -13.28 -4.88 -0.67
C LEU A 405 -11.77 -4.86 -0.34
N GLY A 406 -11.42 -4.63 0.92
CA GLY A 406 -10.03 -4.68 1.41
C GLY A 406 -9.41 -6.07 1.25
N LEU A 407 -10.16 -7.13 1.54
CA LEU A 407 -9.70 -8.52 1.31
C LEU A 407 -9.58 -8.86 -0.17
N ARG A 408 -10.49 -8.38 -1.03
CA ARG A 408 -10.37 -8.54 -2.49
C ARG A 408 -9.12 -7.83 -3.01
N LEU A 409 -8.84 -6.63 -2.50
CA LEU A 409 -7.65 -5.86 -2.82
C LEU A 409 -6.36 -6.58 -2.37
N ALA A 410 -6.35 -7.14 -1.16
CA ALA A 410 -5.23 -7.94 -0.67
C ALA A 410 -5.02 -9.21 -1.52
N ASN A 411 -6.10 -9.87 -1.95
CA ASN A 411 -6.04 -11.06 -2.80
C ASN A 411 -5.49 -10.75 -4.20
N GLY A 412 -5.91 -9.65 -4.82
CA GLY A 412 -5.36 -9.20 -6.11
C GLY A 412 -3.85 -8.91 -6.07
N ARG A 413 -3.28 -8.77 -4.87
CA ARG A 413 -1.84 -8.58 -4.63
C ARG A 413 -1.13 -9.80 -4.06
N GLY A 414 -1.75 -10.98 -4.06
CA GLY A 414 -1.15 -12.19 -3.48
C GLY A 414 -0.96 -12.15 -1.96
N ASN A 415 -1.58 -11.19 -1.27
CA ASN A 415 -1.40 -10.93 0.16
C ASN A 415 -2.59 -11.40 1.01
N SER A 416 -3.49 -12.21 0.44
CA SER A 416 -4.65 -12.77 1.14
C SER A 416 -4.68 -14.29 1.02
N SER A 417 -5.00 -14.98 2.12
CA SER A 417 -5.20 -16.42 2.13
C SER A 417 -6.67 -16.77 1.83
N LYS A 418 -6.90 -17.90 1.15
CA LYS A 418 -8.27 -18.42 0.92
C LYS A 418 -9.01 -18.61 2.26
N GLY A 419 -8.32 -19.15 3.27
CA GLY A 419 -8.88 -19.35 4.62
C GLY A 419 -9.31 -18.04 5.30
N GLY A 420 -8.49 -16.98 5.23
CA GLY A 420 -8.83 -15.68 5.84
C GLY A 420 -10.06 -15.03 5.20
N ARG A 421 -10.22 -15.18 3.87
CA ARG A 421 -11.41 -14.69 3.15
C ARG A 421 -12.68 -15.45 3.54
N ILE A 422 -12.59 -16.78 3.67
CA ILE A 422 -13.72 -17.63 4.11
C ILE A 422 -14.10 -17.26 5.54
N ALA A 423 -13.12 -17.19 6.45
CA ALA A 423 -13.35 -16.84 7.85
C ALA A 423 -14.04 -15.47 7.98
N TYR A 424 -13.55 -14.46 7.26
CA TYR A 424 -14.19 -13.15 7.22
C TYR A 424 -15.63 -13.23 6.72
N GLY A 425 -15.86 -13.91 5.58
CA GLY A 425 -17.19 -14.01 4.98
C GLY A 425 -18.22 -14.68 5.92
N VAL A 426 -17.83 -15.77 6.58
CA VAL A 426 -18.69 -16.48 7.54
C VAL A 426 -19.02 -15.61 8.74
N VAL A 427 -18.00 -15.03 9.39
CA VAL A 427 -18.21 -14.19 10.59
C VAL A 427 -19.00 -12.94 10.26
N ALA A 428 -18.69 -12.27 9.15
CA ALA A 428 -19.43 -11.09 8.69
C ALA A 428 -20.89 -11.42 8.35
N GLY A 429 -21.15 -12.55 7.70
CA GLY A 429 -22.50 -13.02 7.38
C GLY A 429 -23.33 -13.27 8.64
N LEU A 430 -22.80 -14.06 9.58
CA LEU A 430 -23.48 -14.38 10.84
C LEU A 430 -23.74 -13.12 11.69
N MET A 431 -22.74 -12.25 11.83
CA MET A 431 -22.89 -11.00 12.60
C MET A 431 -23.88 -10.04 11.94
N SER A 432 -23.88 -9.94 10.61
CA SER A 432 -24.86 -9.12 9.88
C SER A 432 -26.28 -9.65 10.07
N ALA A 433 -26.48 -10.97 9.98
CA ALA A 433 -27.78 -11.60 10.23
C ALA A 433 -28.27 -11.36 11.66
N ALA A 434 -27.40 -11.53 12.67
CA ALA A 434 -27.71 -11.26 14.06
C ALA A 434 -28.09 -9.78 14.28
N TRP A 435 -27.34 -8.86 13.68
CA TRP A 435 -27.60 -7.42 13.76
C TRP A 435 -28.94 -7.03 13.13
N ILE A 436 -29.25 -7.53 11.93
CA ILE A 436 -30.53 -7.31 11.26
C ILE A 436 -31.67 -7.91 12.07
N GLY A 437 -31.52 -9.14 12.55
CA GLY A 437 -32.50 -9.80 13.43
C GLY A 437 -32.78 -8.99 14.70
N ALA A 438 -31.74 -8.48 15.36
CA ALA A 438 -31.89 -7.60 16.53
C ALA A 438 -32.62 -6.30 16.21
N MET A 439 -32.43 -5.73 15.01
CA MET A 439 -33.18 -4.55 14.56
C MET A 439 -34.66 -4.85 14.38
N VAL A 440 -35.00 -5.94 13.70
CA VAL A 440 -36.39 -6.35 13.44
C VAL A 440 -37.10 -6.67 14.76
N LEU A 441 -36.50 -7.51 15.61
CA LEU A 441 -37.04 -7.87 16.92
C LEU A 441 -37.25 -6.63 17.81
N GLY A 442 -36.29 -5.69 17.80
CA GLY A 442 -36.38 -4.45 18.57
C GLY A 442 -37.53 -3.55 18.11
N GLU A 443 -37.80 -3.44 16.81
CA GLU A 443 -38.96 -2.69 16.30
C GLU A 443 -40.29 -3.39 16.59
N MET A 444 -40.34 -4.72 16.46
CA MET A 444 -41.54 -5.50 16.80
C MET A 444 -41.91 -5.36 18.29
N ARG A 445 -40.93 -5.44 19.19
CA ARG A 445 -41.16 -5.26 20.65
C ARG A 445 -41.69 -3.86 20.96
N ARG A 446 -41.16 -2.81 20.29
CA ARG A 446 -41.66 -1.44 20.45
C ARG A 446 -43.11 -1.28 20.00
N LYS A 447 -43.47 -1.79 18.81
CA LYS A 447 -44.85 -1.73 18.30
C LYS A 447 -45.83 -2.44 19.23
N LYS A 448 -45.47 -3.62 19.73
CA LYS A 448 -46.27 -4.35 20.73
C LYS A 448 -46.44 -3.55 22.03
N GLY A 449 -45.38 -2.92 22.52
CA GLY A 449 -45.44 -2.08 23.71
C GLY A 449 -46.34 -0.85 23.55
N ALA A 450 -46.28 -0.18 22.39
CA ALA A 450 -47.15 0.94 22.07
C ALA A 450 -48.64 0.53 22.01
N ALA A 451 -48.95 -0.58 21.33
CA ALA A 451 -50.32 -1.10 21.25
C ALA A 451 -50.87 -1.50 22.63
N ALA A 452 -50.04 -2.11 23.48
CA ALA A 452 -50.41 -2.45 24.85
C ALA A 452 -50.66 -1.19 25.72
N ALA A 453 -49.84 -0.16 25.57
CA ALA A 453 -50.03 1.12 26.27
C ALA A 453 -51.31 1.84 25.84
N GLU A 454 -51.60 1.86 24.54
CA GLU A 454 -52.85 2.42 24.01
C GLU A 454 -54.07 1.67 24.56
N THR A 455 -54.03 0.33 24.56
CA THR A 455 -55.10 -0.52 25.11
C THR A 455 -55.32 -0.24 26.59
N ARG A 456 -54.25 -0.11 27.39
CA ARG A 456 -54.33 0.22 28.81
C ARG A 456 -54.89 1.62 29.06
N SER A 457 -54.53 2.58 28.21
CA SER A 457 -55.07 3.94 28.28
C SER A 457 -56.57 3.97 28.01
N LYS A 458 -57.05 3.24 27.00
CA LYS A 458 -58.49 3.13 26.68
C LYS A 458 -59.26 2.48 27.83
N ALA A 459 -58.76 1.36 28.37
CA ALA A 459 -59.39 0.69 29.51
C ALA A 459 -59.44 1.57 30.78
N MET A 460 -58.42 2.41 31.00
CA MET A 460 -58.39 3.33 32.14
C MET A 460 -59.37 4.50 31.98
N GLU A 461 -59.56 4.98 30.74
CA GLU A 461 -60.55 6.02 30.44
C GLU A 461 -61.98 5.49 30.58
N GLU A 462 -62.27 4.30 30.05
CA GLU A 462 -63.57 3.64 30.19
C GLU A 462 -63.94 3.41 31.67
N ARG A 463 -62.97 3.01 32.50
CA ARG A 463 -63.18 2.87 33.96
C ARG A 463 -63.50 4.21 34.63
N ARG A 464 -62.85 5.31 34.21
CA ARG A 464 -63.14 6.65 34.75
C ARG A 464 -64.51 7.16 34.35
N GLU A 465 -64.94 6.84 33.14
CA GLU A 465 -66.26 7.22 32.64
C GLU A 465 -67.37 6.45 33.38
N SER A 466 -67.16 5.15 33.65
CA SER A 466 -68.04 4.34 34.50
C SER A 466 -68.15 4.89 35.93
N ASP A 467 -67.01 5.18 36.58
CA ASP A 467 -67.01 5.73 37.96
C ASP A 467 -67.77 7.08 38.01
N ARG A 468 -67.68 7.91 36.95
CA ARG A 468 -68.42 9.18 36.84
C ARG A 468 -69.93 8.99 36.64
N SER A 469 -70.35 7.97 35.88
CA SER A 469 -71.79 7.70 35.70
C SER A 469 -72.45 7.20 36.98
N ASP A 470 -71.76 6.40 37.79
CA ASP A 470 -72.30 5.88 39.05
C ASP A 470 -72.49 7.00 40.08
N GLU A 471 -71.56 7.97 40.13
CA GLU A 471 -71.67 9.13 41.01
C GLU A 471 -72.88 10.02 40.65
N HIS A 472 -73.21 10.14 39.35
CA HIS A 472 -74.35 10.93 38.90
C HIS A 472 -75.72 10.29 39.19
N ILE A 473 -75.80 8.95 39.33
CA ILE A 473 -77.03 8.24 39.69
C ILE A 473 -77.29 8.29 41.21
N SER A 474 -76.26 8.56 42.01
CA SER A 474 -76.33 8.58 43.49
C SER A 474 -76.70 9.93 44.12
N ASN A 475 -76.85 10.99 43.32
CA ASN A 475 -77.37 12.32 43.69
C ASN A 475 -78.72 12.57 43.03
#